data_AF-A0A2M7V8Z2-F1
#
_entry.id   AF-A0A2M7V8Z2-F1
#
_cell.length_a   1.000
_cell.length_b   1.000
_cell.length_c   1.000
_cell.angle_alpha   90.00
_cell.angle_beta   90.00
_cell.angle_gamma   90.00
#
_symmetry.space_group_name_H-M   'P 1'
#
loop_
_entity.id
_entity.type
_entity.pdbx_description
1 polymer ?
#
loop_
_entity_poly.entity_id
_entity_poly.type
_entity_poly.pdbx_seq_one_letter_code
_entity_poly.pdbx_strand_id
1 'polypeptide(L)'
;MKFQTSPSTTRHWRLAYLGLALAIAVFYDFFLYKVHYGFGFFLFVSLYLIGFIALAELTKQLHQKWALWFALPILVLALDVVFFNNDLVTNYLPYLVALLLFLFSVTITIKNPHKFLFSFAKIPLVSKFDQPIVKWFQIFRDLFTSKESKHDRLYKNIAIAMVISAPILLIFGELFASADAVFAEWVHNIFDFNITLEFVWRIFRTFVLTLFIGGFFYVLVDPSYILGDKKMNVFKID
;
A
#
# COMPACT_ATOMS: atom_id res chain seq x y z
N MET A 1 -8.36 -13.96 33.84
CA MET A 1 -7.56 -12.85 33.25
C MET A 1 -8.29 -12.41 31.98
N LYS A 2 -8.87 -11.20 31.93
CA LYS A 2 -9.69 -10.75 30.79
C LYS A 2 -8.80 -10.59 29.56
N PHE A 3 -9.02 -11.41 28.53
CA PHE A 3 -8.45 -11.18 27.20
C PHE A 3 -8.99 -9.84 26.70
N GLN A 4 -8.17 -8.79 26.74
CA GLN A 4 -8.44 -7.56 26.00
C GLN A 4 -8.31 -7.90 24.53
N THR A 5 -9.43 -8.26 23.91
CA THR A 5 -9.57 -8.32 22.46
C THR A 5 -9.35 -6.89 21.94
N SER A 6 -8.16 -6.65 21.39
CA SER A 6 -7.87 -5.44 20.62
C SER A 6 -9.01 -5.26 19.60
N PRO A 7 -9.64 -4.08 19.54
CA PRO A 7 -10.76 -3.87 18.63
C PRO A 7 -10.27 -4.11 17.21
N SER A 8 -10.96 -5.01 16.49
CA SER A 8 -10.72 -5.23 15.07
C SER A 8 -10.68 -3.87 14.36
N THR A 9 -9.58 -3.56 13.69
CA THR A 9 -9.36 -2.26 13.08
C THR A 9 -10.51 -1.96 12.12
N THR A 10 -11.23 -0.87 12.38
CA THR A 10 -12.45 -0.55 11.62
C THR A 10 -12.10 -0.37 10.14
N ARG A 11 -13.08 -0.61 9.25
CA ARG A 11 -12.88 -0.49 7.80
C ARG A 11 -12.28 0.86 7.40
N HIS A 12 -12.72 1.95 8.04
CA HIS A 12 -12.21 3.29 7.77
C HIS A 12 -10.70 3.42 8.01
N TRP A 13 -10.17 2.80 9.07
CA TRP A 13 -8.73 2.78 9.31
C TRP A 13 -7.96 1.92 8.31
N ARG A 14 -8.51 0.77 7.89
CA ARG A 14 -7.88 -0.03 6.81
C ARG A 14 -7.83 0.74 5.49
N LEU A 15 -8.87 1.50 5.18
CA LEU A 15 -8.88 2.41 4.03
C LEU A 15 -7.89 3.56 4.20
N ALA A 16 -7.65 4.06 5.42
CA ALA A 16 -6.61 5.06 5.67
C ALA A 16 -5.20 4.50 5.38
N TYR A 17 -4.91 3.25 5.76
CA TYR A 17 -3.67 2.58 5.38
C TYR A 17 -3.55 2.38 3.86
N LEU A 18 -4.66 2.07 3.18
CA LEU A 18 -4.68 2.00 1.72
C LEU A 18 -4.40 3.38 1.08
N GLY A 19 -4.94 4.45 1.67
CA GLY A 19 -4.65 5.83 1.27
C GLY A 19 -3.16 6.18 1.46
N LEU A 20 -2.55 5.74 2.56
CA LEU A 20 -1.10 5.88 2.76
C LEU A 20 -0.32 5.08 1.70
N ALA A 21 -0.72 3.84 1.40
CA ALA A 21 -0.09 3.03 0.35
C ALA A 21 -0.15 3.71 -1.02
N LEU A 22 -1.29 4.33 -1.35
CA LEU A 22 -1.44 5.12 -2.58
C LEU A 22 -0.55 6.36 -2.58
N ALA A 23 -0.51 7.10 -1.47
CA ALA A 23 0.35 8.28 -1.34
C ALA A 23 1.83 7.90 -1.50
N ILE A 24 2.28 6.79 -0.92
CA ILE A 24 3.63 6.26 -1.09
C ILE A 24 3.89 5.88 -2.56
N ALA A 25 2.96 5.20 -3.22
CA ALA A 25 3.11 4.84 -4.63
C ALA A 25 3.21 6.08 -5.55
N VAL A 26 2.43 7.12 -5.27
CA VAL A 26 2.49 8.40 -5.98
C VAL A 26 3.82 9.11 -5.69
N PHE A 27 4.25 9.17 -4.43
CA PHE A 27 5.54 9.77 -4.06
C PHE A 27 6.74 9.03 -4.63
N TYR A 28 6.64 7.71 -4.80
CA TYR A 28 7.67 6.93 -5.49
C TYR A 28 7.89 7.44 -6.92
N ASP A 29 6.81 7.74 -7.66
CA ASP A 29 6.92 8.28 -9.01
C ASP A 29 7.60 9.65 -9.05
N PHE A 30 7.35 10.51 -8.05
CA PHE A 30 7.91 11.85 -8.02
C PHE A 30 9.36 11.90 -7.52
N PHE A 31 9.70 11.08 -6.51
CA PHE A 31 11.00 11.18 -5.83
C PHE A 31 12.02 10.14 -6.30
N LEU A 32 11.58 8.98 -6.81
CA LEU A 32 12.45 7.82 -7.03
C LEU A 32 12.47 7.29 -8.47
N TYR A 33 11.35 7.36 -9.18
CA TYR A 33 11.27 6.78 -10.52
C TYR A 33 12.04 7.61 -11.54
N LYS A 34 13.09 7.04 -12.15
CA LYS A 34 13.99 7.69 -13.12
C LYS A 34 14.64 9.00 -12.61
N VAL A 35 14.69 9.20 -11.29
CA VAL A 35 15.36 10.33 -10.65
C VAL A 35 16.59 9.82 -9.90
N HIS A 36 17.67 10.59 -9.90
CA HIS A 36 18.85 10.24 -9.11
C HIS A 36 18.50 10.27 -7.63
N TYR A 37 18.88 9.22 -6.90
CA TYR A 37 18.67 9.18 -5.46
C TYR A 37 19.50 10.30 -4.82
N GLY A 38 18.82 11.17 -4.08
CA GLY A 38 19.40 12.34 -3.45
C GLY A 38 18.45 12.83 -2.38
N PHE A 39 18.24 14.15 -2.29
CA PHE A 39 17.32 14.71 -1.29
C PHE A 39 15.89 14.16 -1.39
N GLY A 40 15.42 13.84 -2.61
CA GLY A 40 14.12 13.20 -2.83
C GLY A 40 14.00 11.83 -2.13
N PHE A 41 15.08 11.06 -2.07
CA PHE A 41 15.10 9.78 -1.35
C PHE A 41 14.91 9.97 0.15
N PHE A 42 15.66 10.90 0.75
CA PHE A 42 15.51 11.25 2.17
C PHE A 42 14.10 11.75 2.51
N LEU A 43 13.52 12.62 1.67
CA LEU A 43 12.14 13.10 1.84
C LEU A 43 11.13 11.96 1.75
N PHE A 44 11.26 11.07 0.77
CA PHE A 44 10.40 9.91 0.61
C PHE A 44 10.41 9.02 1.85
N VAL A 45 11.60 8.68 2.36
CA VAL A 45 11.78 7.86 3.57
C VAL A 45 11.17 8.55 4.80
N SER A 46 11.38 9.86 4.92
CA SER A 46 10.84 10.66 6.03
C SER A 46 9.30 10.69 6.01
N LEU A 47 8.70 10.93 4.85
CA LEU A 47 7.25 10.93 4.67
C LEU A 47 6.65 9.55 4.96
N TYR A 48 7.30 8.48 4.53
CA TYR A 48 6.89 7.12 4.86
C TYR A 48 6.87 6.90 6.38
N LEU A 49 7.97 7.22 7.07
CA LEU A 49 8.09 6.99 8.51
C LEU A 49 7.04 7.80 9.29
N ILE A 50 6.90 9.09 8.98
CA ILE A 50 5.92 9.96 9.64
C ILE A 50 4.50 9.44 9.39
N GLY A 51 4.15 9.16 8.13
CA GLY A 51 2.81 8.70 7.76
C GLY A 51 2.47 7.36 8.40
N PHE A 52 3.41 6.42 8.41
CA PHE A 52 3.22 5.10 9.00
C PHE A 52 3.12 5.16 10.53
N ILE A 53 4.03 5.88 11.21
CA ILE A 53 4.00 6.05 12.67
C ILE A 53 2.71 6.76 13.11
N ALA A 54 2.30 7.82 12.41
CA ALA A 54 1.09 8.55 12.72
C ALA A 54 -0.15 7.66 12.61
N LEU A 55 -0.29 6.88 11.53
CA LEU A 55 -1.40 5.93 11.41
C LEU A 55 -1.33 4.81 12.44
N ALA A 56 -0.14 4.29 12.74
CA ALA A 56 0.04 3.25 13.74
C ALA A 56 -0.34 3.74 15.14
N GLU A 57 -0.04 4.99 15.51
CA GLU A 57 -0.45 5.58 16.78
C GLU A 57 -1.96 5.81 16.83
N LEU A 58 -2.53 6.42 15.78
CA LEU A 58 -3.98 6.69 15.69
C LEU A 58 -4.81 5.40 15.76
N THR A 59 -4.30 4.31 15.21
CA THR A 59 -4.96 2.99 15.24
C THR A 59 -4.60 2.15 16.46
N LYS A 60 -3.77 2.67 17.37
CA LYS A 60 -3.26 1.96 18.56
C LYS A 60 -2.58 0.64 18.21
N GLN A 61 -1.91 0.60 17.07
CA GLN A 61 -1.14 -0.53 16.56
C GLN A 61 0.36 -0.41 16.89
N LEU A 62 0.79 0.66 17.60
CA LEU A 62 2.13 0.77 18.17
C LEU A 62 2.30 -0.15 19.39
N HIS A 63 2.72 -1.39 19.14
CA HIS A 63 2.95 -2.37 20.22
C HIS A 63 4.38 -2.29 20.77
N GLN A 64 5.38 -2.09 19.90
CA GLN A 64 6.79 -2.07 20.30
C GLN A 64 7.38 -0.67 20.19
N LYS A 65 7.18 0.18 21.22
CA LYS A 65 7.68 1.57 21.21
C LYS A 65 9.21 1.67 21.07
N TRP A 66 9.96 0.68 21.54
CA TRP A 66 11.41 0.65 21.35
C TRP A 66 11.82 0.59 19.87
N ALA A 67 10.97 0.04 18.99
CA ALA A 67 11.23 0.00 17.56
C ALA A 67 11.29 1.40 16.93
N LEU A 68 10.76 2.45 17.59
CA LEU A 68 10.90 3.83 17.13
C LEU A 68 12.38 4.27 17.05
N TRP A 69 13.26 3.67 17.87
CA TRP A 69 14.70 3.92 17.78
C TRP A 69 15.30 3.47 16.45
N PHE A 70 14.69 2.51 15.73
CA PHE A 70 15.13 2.14 14.37
C PHE A 70 14.87 3.23 13.33
N ALA A 71 13.96 4.18 13.59
CA ALA A 71 13.74 5.29 12.66
C ALA A 71 15.00 6.17 12.51
N LEU A 72 15.78 6.33 13.58
CA LEU A 72 16.99 7.15 13.56
C LEU A 72 18.08 6.61 12.61
N PRO A 73 18.55 5.35 12.71
CA PRO A 73 19.51 4.82 11.75
C PRO A 73 18.95 4.77 10.32
N ILE A 74 17.65 4.53 10.13
CA ILE A 74 17.02 4.59 8.80
C ILE A 74 17.15 5.99 8.18
N LEU A 75 16.86 7.03 8.96
CA LEU A 75 16.96 8.41 8.50
C LEU A 75 18.41 8.83 8.24
N VAL A 76 19.36 8.40 9.08
CA VAL A 76 20.79 8.65 8.85
C VAL A 76 21.25 8.03 7.55
N LEU A 77 20.93 6.74 7.32
CA LEU A 77 21.29 6.06 6.06
C LEU A 77 20.58 6.67 4.84
N ALA A 78 19.33 7.14 5.00
CA ALA A 78 18.65 7.83 3.92
C ALA A 78 19.27 9.20 3.61
N LEU A 79 19.81 9.87 4.62
CA LEU A 79 20.50 11.14 4.48
C LEU A 79 21.91 10.96 3.86
N ASP A 80 22.58 9.84 4.11
CA ASP A 80 23.89 9.54 3.52
C ASP A 80 23.85 9.56 1.98
N VAL A 81 22.73 9.16 1.38
CA VAL A 81 22.50 9.24 -0.08
C VAL A 81 22.61 10.68 -0.62
N VAL A 82 22.38 11.69 0.22
CA VAL A 82 22.52 13.11 -0.16
C VAL A 82 23.98 13.55 -0.20
N PHE A 83 24.81 13.03 0.71
CA PHE A 83 26.19 13.47 0.89
C PHE A 83 27.21 12.64 0.12
N PHE A 84 26.91 11.36 -0.12
CA PHE A 84 27.86 10.41 -0.70
C PHE A 84 27.37 9.90 -2.04
N ASN A 85 28.19 10.09 -3.07
CA ASN A 85 27.95 9.62 -4.43
C ASN A 85 28.91 8.47 -4.80
N ASN A 86 28.99 7.45 -3.94
CA ASN A 86 29.75 6.24 -4.24
C ASN A 86 28.80 5.11 -4.66
N ASP A 87 29.33 4.07 -5.32
CA ASP A 87 28.52 2.97 -5.84
C ASP A 87 27.77 2.21 -4.75
N LEU A 88 28.35 2.09 -3.55
CA LEU A 88 27.73 1.42 -2.42
C LEU A 88 26.46 2.17 -1.99
N VAL A 89 26.59 3.47 -1.78
CA VAL A 89 25.51 4.36 -1.32
C VAL A 89 24.45 4.53 -2.40
N THR A 90 24.84 4.72 -3.65
CA THR A 90 23.86 5.01 -4.72
C THR A 90 23.09 3.76 -5.14
N ASN A 91 23.76 2.61 -5.23
CA ASN A 91 23.14 1.40 -5.78
C ASN A 91 22.59 0.47 -4.70
N TYR A 92 23.25 0.30 -3.56
CA TYR A 92 22.88 -0.74 -2.58
C TYR A 92 22.12 -0.18 -1.37
N LEU A 93 22.43 1.04 -0.94
CA LEU A 93 21.82 1.64 0.24
C LEU A 93 20.30 1.82 0.12
N PRO A 94 19.71 2.18 -1.05
CA PRO A 94 18.26 2.27 -1.18
C PRO A 94 17.55 0.95 -0.90
N TYR A 95 18.12 -0.17 -1.33
CA TYR A 95 17.58 -1.50 -1.04
C TYR A 95 17.71 -1.87 0.44
N LEU A 96 18.84 -1.53 1.07
CA LEU A 96 19.02 -1.72 2.51
C LEU A 96 18.02 -0.90 3.32
N VAL A 97 17.82 0.37 2.96
CA VAL A 97 16.83 1.24 3.61
C VAL A 97 15.41 0.72 3.38
N ALA A 98 15.07 0.24 2.18
CA ALA A 98 13.78 -0.38 1.92
C ALA A 98 13.56 -1.64 2.79
N LEU A 99 14.58 -2.48 2.95
CA LEU A 99 14.54 -3.62 3.85
C LEU A 99 14.36 -3.19 5.32
N LEU A 100 15.07 -2.16 5.76
CA LEU A 100 14.94 -1.63 7.12
C LEU A 100 13.56 -1.00 7.37
N LEU A 101 12.98 -0.31 6.39
CA LEU A 101 11.60 0.21 6.47
C LEU A 101 10.59 -0.93 6.62
N PHE A 102 10.75 -2.00 5.84
CA PHE A 102 9.93 -3.19 5.95
C PHE A 102 10.05 -3.82 7.35
N LEU A 103 11.27 -4.02 7.85
CA LEU A 103 11.52 -4.57 9.19
C LEU A 103 10.97 -3.65 10.29
N PHE A 104 11.10 -2.34 10.12
CA PHE A 104 10.55 -1.34 11.04
C PHE A 104 9.04 -1.47 11.15
N SER A 105 8.32 -1.48 10.02
CA SER A 105 6.86 -1.62 10.00
C SER A 105 6.37 -2.95 10.58
N VAL A 106 7.10 -4.04 10.32
CA VAL A 106 6.83 -5.34 10.94
C VAL A 106 7.01 -5.27 12.46
N THR A 107 8.15 -4.75 12.93
CA THR A 107 8.56 -4.80 14.34
C THR A 107 7.70 -3.88 15.20
N ILE A 108 7.33 -2.71 14.70
CA ILE A 108 6.54 -1.75 15.47
C ILE A 108 5.09 -2.23 15.68
N THR A 109 4.56 -2.99 14.72
CA THR A 109 3.17 -3.47 14.73
C THR A 109 3.02 -4.87 15.33
N ILE A 110 4.08 -5.67 15.41
CA ILE A 110 3.96 -7.06 15.90
C ILE A 110 3.53 -7.15 17.38
N LYS A 111 2.50 -7.96 17.63
CA LYS A 111 2.05 -8.29 18.99
C LYS A 111 2.91 -9.43 19.55
N ASN A 112 3.59 -9.18 20.67
CA ASN A 112 4.34 -10.18 21.42
C ASN A 112 3.80 -10.30 22.86
N PRO A 113 2.57 -10.79 23.06
CA PRO A 113 1.94 -10.87 24.39
C PRO A 113 2.72 -11.78 25.36
N HIS A 114 3.45 -12.76 24.83
CA HIS A 114 4.18 -13.76 25.60
C HIS A 114 5.67 -13.40 25.84
N LYS A 115 6.12 -12.22 25.39
CA LYS A 115 7.51 -11.75 25.52
C LYS A 115 8.55 -12.77 25.03
N PHE A 116 8.26 -13.50 23.95
CA PHE A 116 9.24 -14.43 23.38
C PHE A 116 10.47 -13.68 22.86
N LEU A 117 11.65 -14.31 22.98
CA LEU A 117 12.86 -13.86 22.30
C LEU A 117 12.58 -13.82 20.79
N PHE A 118 12.89 -12.67 20.18
CA PHE A 118 12.54 -12.35 18.80
C PHE A 118 13.06 -13.42 17.83
N SER A 119 12.18 -14.05 17.06
CA SER A 119 12.53 -15.08 16.08
C SER A 119 11.96 -14.72 14.72
N PHE A 120 12.83 -14.42 13.76
CA PHE A 120 12.46 -14.01 12.41
C PHE A 120 11.61 -15.06 11.67
N ALA A 121 11.89 -16.35 11.88
CA ALA A 121 11.15 -17.45 11.26
C ALA A 121 9.68 -17.53 11.67
N LYS A 122 9.30 -16.89 12.79
CA LYS A 122 7.94 -16.92 13.35
C LYS A 122 7.15 -15.65 13.11
N ILE A 123 7.72 -14.71 12.35
CA ILE A 123 6.98 -13.54 11.91
C ILE A 123 5.89 -14.04 10.94
N PRO A 124 4.61 -13.70 11.17
CA PRO A 124 3.51 -14.17 10.32
C PRO A 124 3.72 -13.90 8.83
N LEU A 125 4.39 -12.80 8.51
CA LEU A 125 4.71 -12.42 7.13
C LEU A 125 5.80 -13.27 6.48
N VAL A 126 6.77 -13.77 7.26
CA VAL A 126 7.86 -14.64 6.77
C VAL A 126 7.36 -16.07 6.62
N SER A 127 6.54 -16.54 7.57
CA SER A 127 5.98 -17.89 7.55
C SER A 127 4.83 -18.07 6.55
N LYS A 128 4.11 -16.98 6.21
CA LYS A 128 3.01 -17.00 5.23
C LYS A 128 3.13 -15.83 4.27
N PHE A 129 4.09 -15.96 3.35
CA PHE A 129 4.40 -14.93 2.36
C PHE A 129 3.24 -14.63 1.39
N ASP A 130 2.26 -15.53 1.28
CA ASP A 130 1.06 -15.38 0.46
C ASP A 130 0.01 -14.43 1.08
N GLN A 131 0.08 -14.16 2.40
CA GLN A 131 -0.94 -13.35 3.09
C GLN A 131 -1.18 -11.97 2.48
N PRO A 132 -0.16 -11.16 2.11
CA PRO A 132 -0.37 -9.85 1.50
C PRO A 132 -1.19 -9.94 0.19
N ILE A 133 -1.00 -11.00 -0.60
CA ILE A 133 -1.72 -11.23 -1.86
C ILE A 133 -3.17 -11.62 -1.56
N VAL A 134 -3.41 -12.49 -0.57
CA VAL A 134 -4.76 -12.86 -0.14
C VAL A 134 -5.55 -11.62 0.34
N LYS A 135 -4.88 -10.63 0.93
CA LYS A 135 -5.50 -9.37 1.35
C LYS A 135 -5.94 -8.48 0.18
N TRP A 136 -5.51 -8.70 -1.05
CA TRP A 136 -5.99 -7.93 -2.21
C TRP A 136 -7.50 -8.07 -2.41
N PHE A 137 -8.04 -9.27 -2.25
CA PHE A 137 -9.50 -9.46 -2.31
C PHE A 137 -10.22 -8.67 -1.22
N GLN A 138 -9.63 -8.59 -0.02
CA GLN A 138 -10.17 -7.79 1.08
C GLN A 138 -10.09 -6.27 0.78
N ILE A 139 -9.02 -5.80 0.14
CA ILE A 139 -8.89 -4.40 -0.32
C ILE A 139 -9.99 -4.06 -1.32
N PHE A 140 -10.17 -4.88 -2.35
CA PHE A 140 -11.24 -4.67 -3.34
C PHE A 140 -12.61 -4.70 -2.67
N ARG A 141 -12.86 -5.65 -1.77
CA ARG A 141 -14.12 -5.67 -1.01
C ARG A 141 -14.28 -4.40 -0.18
N ASP A 142 -13.27 -3.94 0.54
CA ASP A 142 -13.36 -2.74 1.38
C ASP A 142 -13.49 -1.46 0.55
N LEU A 143 -13.03 -1.42 -0.70
CA LEU A 143 -13.25 -0.31 -1.65
C LEU A 143 -14.66 -0.34 -2.25
N PHE A 144 -15.11 -1.52 -2.71
CA PHE A 144 -16.34 -1.67 -3.50
C PHE A 144 -17.59 -2.01 -2.68
N THR A 145 -17.45 -2.41 -1.42
CA THR A 145 -18.60 -2.66 -0.54
C THR A 145 -19.11 -1.32 -0.05
N SER A 146 -20.09 -0.71 -0.71
CA SER A 146 -20.83 0.39 -0.08
C SER A 146 -21.54 -0.16 1.16
N LYS A 147 -21.70 0.64 2.22
CA LYS A 147 -22.66 0.27 3.27
C LYS A 147 -23.99 0.11 2.54
N GLU A 148 -24.60 -1.07 2.55
CA GLU A 148 -25.92 -1.30 1.98
C GLU A 148 -26.87 -0.24 2.55
N SER A 149 -27.05 0.80 1.76
CA SER A 149 -28.01 1.84 1.96
C SER A 149 -28.96 1.75 0.78
N LYS A 150 -30.16 2.28 0.93
CA LYS A 150 -31.20 2.24 -0.10
C LYS A 150 -30.71 2.73 -1.49
N HIS A 151 -29.63 3.51 -1.52
CA HIS A 151 -28.99 4.03 -2.73
C HIS A 151 -28.05 3.04 -3.44
N ASP A 152 -27.60 1.96 -2.80
CA ASP A 152 -26.64 1.02 -3.40
C ASP A 152 -27.22 0.25 -4.59
N ARG A 153 -28.52 -0.09 -4.52
CA ARG A 153 -29.28 -0.60 -5.68
C ARG A 153 -29.40 0.44 -6.79
N LEU A 154 -29.57 1.72 -6.44
CA LEU A 154 -29.66 2.81 -7.41
C LEU A 154 -28.33 2.98 -8.15
N TYR A 155 -27.20 3.04 -7.44
CA TYR A 155 -25.87 3.13 -8.05
C TYR A 155 -25.52 1.90 -8.89
N LYS A 156 -25.86 0.69 -8.42
CA LYS A 156 -25.70 -0.53 -9.21
C LYS A 156 -26.50 -0.47 -10.51
N ASN A 157 -27.75 -0.01 -10.45
CA ASN A 157 -28.60 0.14 -11.63
C ASN A 157 -28.06 1.23 -12.57
N ILE A 158 -27.53 2.35 -12.05
CA ILE A 158 -26.87 3.39 -12.84
C ILE A 158 -25.63 2.84 -13.54
N ALA A 159 -24.79 2.07 -12.82
CA ALA A 159 -23.59 1.46 -13.40
C ALA A 159 -23.95 0.46 -14.52
N ILE A 160 -24.95 -0.40 -14.30
CA ILE A 160 -25.46 -1.32 -15.33
C ILE A 160 -26.01 -0.54 -16.53
N ALA A 161 -26.81 0.50 -16.28
CA ALA A 161 -27.34 1.36 -17.34
C ALA A 161 -26.23 2.06 -18.13
N MET A 162 -25.17 2.52 -17.47
CA MET A 162 -24.01 3.15 -18.10
C MET A 162 -23.21 2.15 -18.94
N VAL A 163 -23.02 0.91 -18.47
CA VAL A 163 -22.34 -0.15 -19.23
C VAL A 163 -23.14 -0.53 -20.48
N ILE A 164 -24.47 -0.57 -20.38
CA ILE A 164 -25.34 -0.88 -21.53
C ILE A 164 -25.44 0.32 -22.49
N SER A 165 -25.48 1.55 -21.98
CA SER A 165 -25.60 2.75 -22.82
C SER A 165 -24.28 3.13 -23.51
N ALA A 166 -23.13 2.83 -22.91
CA ALA A 166 -21.82 3.10 -23.50
C ALA A 166 -21.63 2.56 -24.93
N PRO A 167 -21.88 1.26 -25.24
CA PRO A 167 -21.74 0.75 -26.61
C PRO A 167 -22.72 1.40 -27.58
N ILE A 168 -23.94 1.70 -27.14
CA ILE A 168 -24.95 2.38 -27.96
C ILE A 168 -24.48 3.81 -28.28
N LEU A 169 -23.99 4.54 -27.29
CA LEU A 169 -23.43 5.89 -27.45
C LEU A 169 -22.20 5.91 -28.36
N LEU A 170 -21.35 4.88 -28.32
CA LEU A 170 -20.21 4.76 -29.22
C LEU A 170 -20.66 4.63 -30.68
N ILE A 171 -21.63 3.75 -30.96
CA ILE A 171 -22.17 3.57 -32.32
C ILE A 171 -22.78 4.88 -32.85
N PHE A 172 -23.62 5.55 -32.04
CA PHE A 172 -24.21 6.83 -32.45
C PHE A 172 -23.16 7.95 -32.56
N GLY A 173 -22.19 7.99 -31.66
CA GLY A 173 -21.09 8.96 -31.69
C GLY A 173 -20.26 8.84 -32.97
N GLU A 174 -19.94 7.62 -33.39
CA GLU A 174 -19.23 7.35 -34.65
C GLU A 174 -20.06 7.77 -35.87
N LEU A 175 -21.35 7.44 -35.90
CA LEU A 175 -22.26 7.87 -36.96
C LEU A 175 -22.34 9.39 -37.07
N PHE A 176 -22.45 10.11 -35.95
CA PHE A 176 -22.49 11.57 -35.95
C PHE A 176 -21.14 12.19 -36.35
N ALA A 177 -20.02 11.62 -35.89
CA ALA A 177 -18.69 12.06 -36.30
C ALA A 177 -18.46 11.85 -37.81
N SER A 178 -19.06 10.82 -38.40
CA SER A 178 -18.96 10.60 -39.85
C SER A 178 -19.79 11.58 -40.68
N ALA A 179 -20.85 12.15 -40.10
CA ALA A 179 -21.84 12.97 -40.82
C ALA A 179 -21.56 14.47 -40.75
N ASP A 180 -20.89 14.95 -39.69
CA ASP A 180 -20.60 16.37 -39.49
C ASP A 180 -19.13 16.58 -39.10
N ALA A 181 -18.40 17.31 -39.95
CA ALA A 181 -16.99 17.60 -39.75
C ALA A 181 -16.71 18.43 -38.48
N VAL A 182 -17.62 19.32 -38.08
CA VAL A 182 -17.46 20.13 -36.86
C VAL A 182 -17.60 19.25 -35.61
N PHE A 183 -18.56 18.32 -35.63
CA PHE A 183 -18.72 17.35 -34.55
C PHE A 183 -17.54 16.36 -34.52
N ALA A 184 -17.05 15.91 -35.67
CA ALA A 184 -15.86 15.07 -35.77
C ALA A 184 -14.63 15.70 -35.13
N GLU A 185 -14.39 16.99 -35.40
CA GLU A 185 -13.29 17.75 -34.80
C GLU A 185 -13.46 17.89 -33.29
N TRP A 186 -14.69 18.08 -32.80
CA TRP A 186 -14.98 18.15 -31.36
C TRP A 186 -14.76 16.81 -30.65
N VAL A 187 -15.22 15.71 -31.26
CA VAL A 187 -14.97 14.34 -30.76
C VAL A 187 -13.48 14.04 -30.79
N HIS A 188 -12.79 14.37 -31.87
CA HIS A 188 -11.34 14.22 -31.95
C HIS A 188 -10.67 14.99 -30.82
N ASN A 189 -10.96 16.27 -30.62
CA ASN A 189 -10.34 17.08 -29.56
C ASN A 189 -10.67 16.61 -28.13
N ILE A 190 -11.85 16.02 -27.89
CA ILE A 190 -12.21 15.44 -26.59
C ILE A 190 -11.49 14.12 -26.33
N PHE A 191 -11.32 13.30 -27.37
CA PHE A 191 -10.68 11.99 -27.25
C PHE A 191 -9.20 11.99 -27.68
N ASP A 192 -8.65 13.13 -28.08
CA ASP A 192 -7.22 13.40 -28.31
C ASP A 192 -6.49 13.56 -26.97
N PHE A 193 -6.77 12.63 -26.07
CA PHE A 193 -5.85 12.33 -25.00
C PHE A 193 -4.67 11.65 -25.66
N ASN A 194 -3.53 12.34 -25.69
CA ASN A 194 -2.27 11.72 -26.03
C ASN A 194 -1.88 10.77 -24.88
N ILE A 195 -2.55 9.61 -24.82
CA ILE A 195 -2.29 8.53 -23.88
C ILE A 195 -0.97 7.93 -24.30
N THR A 196 0.11 8.53 -23.81
CA THR A 196 1.45 8.01 -24.03
C THR A 196 1.58 6.69 -23.26
N LEU A 197 2.38 5.77 -23.81
CA LEU A 197 2.72 4.51 -23.14
C LEU A 197 3.31 4.78 -21.74
N GLU A 198 4.02 5.90 -21.56
CA GLU A 198 4.57 6.31 -20.28
C GLU A 198 3.49 6.65 -19.24
N PHE A 199 2.41 7.32 -19.67
CA PHE A 199 1.29 7.63 -18.78
C PHE A 199 0.55 6.35 -18.34
N VAL A 200 0.28 5.43 -19.27
CA VAL A 200 -0.33 4.12 -18.94
C VAL A 200 0.56 3.34 -17.98
N TRP A 201 1.87 3.29 -18.26
CA TRP A 201 2.83 2.59 -17.41
C TRP A 201 2.91 3.20 -16.01
N ARG A 202 2.82 4.52 -15.89
CA ARG A 202 2.78 5.22 -14.61
C ARG A 202 1.55 4.83 -13.77
N ILE A 203 0.36 4.85 -14.37
CA ILE A 203 -0.89 4.44 -13.70
C ILE A 203 -0.79 2.97 -13.27
N PHE A 204 -0.37 2.09 -14.17
CA PHE A 204 -0.23 0.67 -13.89
C PHE A 204 0.73 0.42 -12.73
N ARG A 205 1.94 1.02 -12.77
CA ARG A 205 2.93 0.91 -11.69
C ARG A 205 2.37 1.43 -10.36
N THR A 206 1.77 2.61 -10.35
CA THR A 206 1.17 3.20 -9.14
C THR A 206 0.10 2.28 -8.56
N PHE A 207 -0.77 1.71 -9.40
CA PHE A 207 -1.79 0.76 -8.98
C PHE A 207 -1.18 -0.50 -8.37
N VAL A 208 -0.20 -1.11 -9.05
CA VAL A 208 0.48 -2.33 -8.59
C VAL A 208 1.19 -2.08 -7.25
N LEU A 209 1.95 -0.98 -7.13
CA LEU A 209 2.62 -0.60 -5.89
C LEU A 209 1.63 -0.39 -4.74
N THR A 210 0.50 0.28 -5.03
CA THR A 210 -0.57 0.50 -4.05
C THR A 210 -1.14 -0.83 -3.54
N LEU A 211 -1.37 -1.80 -4.43
CA LEU A 211 -1.87 -3.12 -4.03
C LEU A 211 -0.86 -3.91 -3.20
N PHE A 212 0.43 -3.88 -3.58
CA PHE A 212 1.47 -4.57 -2.81
C PHE A 212 1.65 -3.96 -1.42
N ILE A 213 1.84 -2.63 -1.34
CA ILE A 213 2.04 -1.92 -0.07
C ILE A 213 0.76 -1.99 0.77
N GLY A 214 -0.41 -1.81 0.15
CA GLY A 214 -1.70 -1.90 0.81
C GLY A 214 -1.96 -3.30 1.37
N GLY A 215 -1.66 -4.35 0.59
CA GLY A 215 -1.76 -5.74 1.03
C GLY A 215 -0.89 -6.00 2.25
N PHE A 216 0.36 -5.51 2.22
CA PHE A 216 1.27 -5.57 3.37
C PHE A 216 0.69 -4.88 4.61
N PHE A 217 0.21 -3.64 4.50
CA PHE A 217 -0.40 -2.93 5.63
C PHE A 217 -1.66 -3.61 6.16
N TYR A 218 -2.48 -4.20 5.29
CA TYR A 218 -3.66 -4.97 5.70
C TYR A 218 -3.29 -6.19 6.55
N VAL A 219 -2.15 -6.83 6.28
CA VAL A 219 -1.65 -7.92 7.12
C VAL A 219 -1.17 -7.40 8.46
N LEU A 220 -0.38 -6.32 8.49
CA LEU A 220 0.14 -5.75 9.74
C LEU A 220 -0.97 -5.34 10.70
N VAL A 221 -2.05 -4.77 10.16
CA VAL A 221 -3.17 -4.24 10.95
C VAL A 221 -4.20 -5.33 11.31
N ASP A 222 -4.03 -6.55 10.80
CA ASP A 222 -4.91 -7.67 11.09
C ASP A 222 -4.77 -8.14 12.55
N PRO A 223 -5.87 -8.37 13.29
CA PRO A 223 -5.82 -8.91 14.65
C PRO A 223 -5.06 -10.23 14.78
N SER A 224 -4.98 -11.04 13.72
CA SER A 224 -4.23 -12.30 13.67
C SER A 224 -2.71 -12.12 13.59
N TYR A 225 -2.22 -10.88 13.49
CA TYR A 225 -0.79 -10.56 13.47
C TYR A 225 -0.14 -10.67 14.86
N ILE A 226 0.03 -11.90 15.32
CA ILE A 226 0.60 -12.27 16.63
C ILE A 226 1.83 -13.14 16.38
N LEU A 227 2.90 -12.92 17.16
CA LEU A 227 4.10 -13.74 17.10
C LEU A 227 3.78 -15.20 17.49
N GLY A 228 4.10 -16.16 16.61
CA GLY A 228 3.78 -17.58 16.81
C GLY A 228 4.48 -18.21 18.02
N ASP A 229 3.78 -19.11 18.71
CA ASP A 229 4.26 -19.76 19.94
C ASP A 229 5.50 -20.64 19.71
N LYS A 230 6.38 -20.71 20.71
CA LYS A 230 7.42 -21.72 20.83
C LYS A 230 6.80 -22.93 21.54
N LYS A 231 6.22 -23.85 20.77
CA LYS A 231 6.22 -25.26 21.19
C LYS A 231 7.69 -25.65 21.37
N MET A 232 8.19 -25.56 22.60
CA MET A 232 9.40 -26.28 22.97
C MET A 232 9.01 -27.74 22.84
N ASN A 233 9.41 -28.37 21.74
CA ASN A 233 9.46 -29.82 21.67
C ASN A 233 10.45 -30.23 22.76
N VAL A 234 9.94 -30.46 23.96
CA VAL A 234 10.65 -31.19 25.00
C VAL A 234 10.85 -32.56 24.37
N PHE A 235 12.05 -32.78 23.86
CA PHE A 235 12.52 -34.11 23.49
C PHE A 235 12.41 -34.92 24.77
N LYS A 236 11.36 -35.73 24.90
CA LYS A 236 11.34 -36.83 25.85
C LYS A 236 12.40 -37.80 25.35
N ILE A 237 13.55 -37.74 26.00
CA ILE A 237 14.50 -38.84 25.97
C ILE A 237 13.91 -39.83 26.98
N ASP A 238 13.28 -40.89 26.47
CA ASP A 238 13.07 -42.12 27.25
C ASP A 238 14.42 -42.84 27.41
#